data_AF-A0A969J2U2-F1
#
_entry.id   AF-A0A969J2U2-F1
#
_cell.length_a   1.000
_cell.length_b   1.000
_cell.length_c   1.000
_cell.angle_alpha   90.00
_cell.angle_beta   90.00
_cell.angle_gamma   90.00
#
_symmetry.space_group_name_H-M   'P 1'
#
loop_
_entity.id
_entity.type
_entity.pdbx_description
1 polymer ?
#
loop_
_entity_poly.entity_id
_entity_poly.type
_entity_poly.pdbx_seq_one_letter_code
_entity_poly.pdbx_strand_id
1 'polypeptide(L)' 'MTTPNEFTQCLNLARALDLITSSRTIGGVLYVYNAAGQAKSWESFVTEYPLERLQAMVKNRK' A
#
# COMPACT_ATOMS: atom_id res chain seq x y z
N MET A 1 5.81 -15.30 -2.73
CA MET A 1 6.59 -14.24 -3.41
C MET A 1 5.59 -13.39 -4.18
N THR A 2 5.36 -12.14 -3.78
CA THR A 2 4.56 -11.19 -4.56
C THR A 2 5.30 -10.90 -5.86
N THR A 3 4.66 -11.15 -6.99
CA THR A 3 5.20 -10.76 -8.29
C THR A 3 5.31 -9.23 -8.39
N PRO A 4 6.24 -8.67 -9.18
CA PRO A 4 6.37 -7.22 -9.36
C PRO A 4 5.06 -6.54 -9.78
N ASN A 5 4.19 -7.30 -10.46
CA ASN A 5 2.87 -6.86 -10.88
C ASN A 5 1.91 -6.67 -9.69
N GLU A 6 1.85 -7.65 -8.77
CA GLU A 6 1.02 -7.57 -7.56
C GLU A 6 1.46 -6.44 -6.63
N PHE A 7 2.77 -6.21 -6.52
CA PHE A 7 3.32 -5.11 -5.75
C PHE A 7 2.87 -3.75 -6.30
N THR A 8 3.00 -3.56 -7.63
CA THR A 8 2.57 -2.32 -8.31
C THR A 8 1.07 -2.12 -8.16
N GLN A 9 0.29 -3.19 -8.27
CA GLN A 9 -1.16 -3.16 -8.08
C GLN A 9 -1.55 -2.78 -6.65
N CYS A 10 -0.92 -3.35 -5.63
CA CYS A 10 -1.13 -2.97 -4.22
C CYS A 10 -0.86 -1.48 -3.99
N LEU A 11 0.28 -0.97 -4.47
CA LEU A 11 0.63 0.44 -4.32
C LEU A 11 -0.41 1.36 -4.98
N ASN A 12 -0.84 1.02 -6.20
CA ASN A 12 -1.82 1.81 -6.93
C ASN A 12 -3.19 1.80 -6.23
N LEU A 13 -3.66 0.64 -5.77
CA LEU A 13 -4.92 0.53 -5.03
C LEU A 13 -4.87 1.28 -3.70
N ALA A 14 -3.77 1.16 -2.96
CA ALA A 14 -3.58 1.85 -1.70
C ALA A 14 -3.56 3.38 -1.87
N ARG A 15 -2.95 3.89 -2.95
CA ARG A 15 -3.05 5.32 -3.32
C ARG A 15 -4.46 5.72 -3.72
N ALA A 16 -5.15 4.90 -4.52
CA ALA A 16 -6.52 5.17 -4.95
C ALA A 16 -7.50 5.20 -3.76
N LEU A 17 -7.22 4.46 -2.69
CA LEU A 17 -7.99 4.44 -1.44
C LEU A 17 -7.56 5.52 -0.43
N ASP A 18 -6.64 6.42 -0.79
CA ASP A 18 -6.07 7.45 0.09
C ASP A 18 -5.36 6.90 1.34
N LEU A 19 -5.02 5.62 1.35
CA LEU A 19 -4.30 4.96 2.45
C LEU A 19 -2.82 5.34 2.44
N ILE A 20 -2.27 5.61 1.25
CA ILE A 20 -0.89 6.02 1.03
C ILE A 20 -0.89 7.28 0.18
N THR A 21 -0.17 8.30 0.65
CA THR A 21 0.10 9.53 -0.10
C THR A 21 1.46 9.47 -0.78
N SER A 22 2.46 8.88 -0.13
CA SER A 22 3.81 8.78 -0.69
C SER A 22 4.53 7.51 -0.23
N SER A 23 5.58 7.14 -0.95
CA SER A 23 6.41 5.97 -0.65
C SER A 23 7.87 6.31 -0.87
N ARG A 24 8.74 5.94 0.08
CA ARG A 24 10.19 6.20 0.03
C ARG A 24 10.97 4.99 0.52
N THR A 25 12.00 4.62 -0.22
CA THR A 25 12.95 3.59 0.22
C THR A 25 14.05 4.21 1.07
N ILE A 26 14.26 3.68 2.28
CA ILE A 26 15.30 4.14 3.22
C ILE A 26 16.08 2.89 3.68
N GLY A 27 17.39 2.85 3.41
CA GLY A 27 18.23 1.71 3.79
C GLY A 27 17.80 0.37 3.18
N GLY A 28 17.19 0.37 1.99
CA GLY A 28 16.69 -0.83 1.32
C GLY A 28 15.27 -1.26 1.74
N VAL A 29 14.69 -0.61 2.76
CA VAL A 29 13.31 -0.87 3.19
C VAL A 29 12.38 0.17 2.57
N LEU A 30 11.29 -0.29 1.94
CA LEU A 30 10.25 0.59 1.45
C LEU A 30 9.35 1.04 2.60
N TYR A 31 9.24 2.35 2.79
CA TYR A 31 8.29 2.96 3.70
C TYR A 31 7.16 3.63 2.93
N VAL A 32 5.95 3.54 3.47
CA VAL A 32 4.76 4.20 2.94
C VAL A 32 4.26 5.22 3.96
N TYR A 33 3.80 6.36 3.46
CA TYR A 33 3.38 7.51 4.24
C TYR A 33 1.91 7.78 3.95
N ASN A 34 1.09 7.90 4.98
CA ASN A 34 -0.29 8.32 4.85
C ASN A 34 -0.42 9.86 4.88
N ALA A 35 -1.64 10.36 4.70
CA ALA A 35 -1.93 11.80 4.72
C ALA A 35 -1.62 12.47 6.08
N ALA A 36 -1.62 11.69 7.17
CA ALA A 36 -1.23 12.16 8.50
C ALA A 36 0.31 12.21 8.71
N GLY A 37 1.10 11.89 7.67
CA GLY A 37 2.56 11.86 7.73
C GLY A 37 3.13 10.66 8.50
N GLN A 38 2.29 9.69 8.87
CA GLN A 38 2.75 8.48 9.55
C GLN A 38 3.43 7.56 8.56
N ALA A 39 4.67 7.19 8.87
CA ALA A 39 5.43 6.21 8.12
C ALA A 39 5.16 4.80 8.64
N LYS A 40 4.94 3.86 7.73
CA LYS A 40 4.86 2.42 8.03
C LYS A 40 5.73 1.66 7.03
N SER A 41 6.40 0.59 7.46
CA SER A 41 7.13 -0.27 6.54
C SER A 41 6.15 -0.95 5.57
N TRP A 42 6.59 -1.20 4.34
CA TRP A 42 5.77 -1.85 3.33
C TRP A 42 5.28 -3.22 3.82
N GLU A 43 6.13 -3.99 4.47
CA GLU A 43 5.79 -5.31 5.03
C GLU A 43 4.66 -5.23 6.07
N SER A 44 4.72 -4.26 6.99
CA SER A 44 3.64 -4.04 7.94
C SER A 44 2.37 -3.54 7.26
N PHE A 45 2.50 -2.69 6.23
CA PHE A 45 1.35 -2.21 5.46
C PHE A 45 0.62 -3.34 4.73
N VAL A 46 1.32 -4.23 4.02
CA VAL A 46 0.69 -5.33 3.27
C VAL A 46 0.14 -6.43 4.18
N THR A 47 0.63 -6.54 5.41
CA THR A 47 0.05 -7.44 6.42
C THR A 47 -1.31 -6.92 6.91
N GLU A 48 -1.44 -5.61 7.07
CA GLU A 48 -2.69 -4.94 7.48
C GLU A 48 -3.68 -4.80 6.31
N TYR A 49 -3.15 -4.52 5.13
CA TYR A 49 -3.89 -4.31 3.88
C TYR A 49 -3.36 -5.22 2.77
N PRO A 50 -3.66 -6.53 2.83
CA PRO A 50 -3.33 -7.45 1.75
C PRO A 50 -4.09 -7.06 0.47
N LEU A 51 -3.57 -7.49 -0.70
CA LEU A 51 -4.12 -7.13 -2.01
C LEU A 51 -5.63 -7.39 -2.10
N GLU A 52 -6.09 -8.55 -1.62
CA GLU A 52 -7.50 -8.94 -1.64
C GLU A 52 -8.38 -7.95 -0.86
N ARG A 53 -7.89 -7.46 0.27
CA ARG A 53 -8.60 -6.47 1.10
C ARG A 53 -8.65 -5.11 0.39
N LEU A 54 -7.55 -4.67 -0.21
CA LEU A 54 -7.50 -3.44 -1.00
C LEU A 54 -8.48 -3.53 -2.19
N GLN A 55 -8.50 -4.66 -2.90
CA GLN A 55 -9.44 -4.89 -4.00
C GLN A 55 -10.90 -4.87 -3.54
N ALA A 56 -11.22 -5.49 -2.39
CA ALA A 56 -12.56 -5.46 -1.83
C ALA A 56 -13.01 -4.04 -1.44
N MET A 57 -12.12 -3.24 -0.84
CA MET A 57 -12.39 -1.85 -0.49
C MET A 57 -12.66 -0.97 -1.71
N VAL A 58 -11.91 -1.17 -2.80
CA VAL A 58 -12.16 -0.46 -4.07
C VAL A 58 -13.50 -0.86 -4.68
N LYS A 59 -13.86 -2.15 -4.64
CA LYS A 59 -15.17 -2.62 -5.12
C LYS A 59 -16.34 -2.01 -4.33
N ASN A 60 -16.18 -1.83 -3.02
CA ASN A 60 -17.21 -1.24 -2.15
C ASN A 60 -17.34 0.29 -2.23
N ARG A 61 -16.43 0.98 -2.93
CA ARG A 61 -16.55 2.44 -3.20
C ARG A 61 -17.48 2.77 -4.38
N LYS A 62 -17.96 1.75 -5.11
CA LYS A 62 -18.82 1.88 -6.30
C LYS A 62 -20.29 1.72 -5.95
#